data_AF-A0AAJ6VC72-F1
#
_entry.id   AF-A0AAJ6VC72-F1
#
_cell.length_a   1.000
_cell.length_b   1.000
_cell.length_c   1.000
_cell.angle_alpha   90.00
_cell.angle_beta   90.00
_cell.angle_gamma   90.00
#
_symmetry.space_group_name_H-M   'P 1'
#
loop_
_entity.id
_entity.type
_entity.pdbx_description
1 polymer ?
#
loop_
_entity_poly.entity_id
_entity_poly.type
_entity_poly.pdbx_seq_one_letter_code
_entity_poly.pdbx_strand_id
1 'polypeptide(L)'
;MQVSLDGLLCCTISNDQSVKIYDVVNYDMMAMIGLPYVPGSAEWVYKQGDVKARLAISDRNSSFVHIYDARAGSNEPIISKEIHLEPVKVMKYNPVFDTVVSVDAKGLIEYWNPSTLKFPESEVKFRLKSDTNLFEIVKCKTSVSTMEVSPDGKQFSITSPDRRIRVFWFRTGKLRRVYDESLEVAQDLQRSDAPMYRLEAIDFGRRMAVDKEIEKTETAPQPNAIFDESSNFLIYATLLGIKVVNLQTNKVARILGKVENNDRFLQIALYQGDRSSKKVRKIPTAAANVNESKEPLTDPTLLCCAFKKHRIYLFSRREPEEPEDATKGRDVFNEKPPPDELLAVSDIGKAVTTSLPDNVILHTTMGDVHMKLYPEECPKTVENFTTHCRNGYYDNLIFHRVIKGFMIQTGDPLGDGTGGQSIWGREFEDEFHKSLRHDRPFTVSMANAGPNTNGSQFFITTVATPWLDNKHTVFGRVAKGMDVVQAIEKVKTDRGDKPYQDVKILNVTVPKS
;
A
#
# COMPACT_ATOMS: atom_id res chain seq x y z
N MET A 1 18.12 14.57 -1.98
CA MET A 1 19.10 13.49 -2.20
C MET A 1 18.85 12.93 -3.59
N GLN A 2 19.89 12.55 -4.33
CA GLN A 2 19.77 11.78 -5.57
C GLN A 2 20.75 10.62 -5.56
N VAL A 3 20.42 9.55 -6.25
CA VAL A 3 21.27 8.38 -6.43
C VAL A 3 21.68 8.30 -7.90
N SER A 4 22.92 7.93 -8.18
CA SER A 4 23.40 7.72 -9.54
C SER A 4 22.69 6.56 -10.22
N LEU A 5 22.68 6.55 -11.55
CA LEU A 5 22.00 5.51 -12.34
C LEU A 5 22.47 4.08 -12.02
N ASP A 6 23.75 3.92 -11.66
CA ASP A 6 24.36 2.64 -11.29
C ASP A 6 24.18 2.29 -9.80
N GLY A 7 23.57 3.16 -9.00
CA GLY A 7 23.36 2.96 -7.57
C GLY A 7 24.62 3.06 -6.70
N LEU A 8 25.77 3.41 -7.28
CA LEU A 8 27.06 3.41 -6.57
C LEU A 8 27.32 4.70 -5.79
N LEU A 9 26.77 5.82 -6.26
CA LEU A 9 26.96 7.13 -5.68
C LEU A 9 25.62 7.71 -5.26
N CYS A 10 25.62 8.46 -4.16
CA CYS A 10 24.50 9.34 -3.84
C CYS A 10 25.00 10.73 -3.49
N CYS A 11 24.15 11.73 -3.70
CA CYS A 11 24.47 13.11 -3.36
C CYS A 11 23.35 13.77 -2.57
N THR A 12 23.73 14.71 -1.70
CA THR A 12 22.82 15.59 -0.97
C THR A 12 23.21 17.03 -1.21
N ILE A 13 22.24 17.87 -1.51
CA ILE A 13 22.39 19.32 -1.56
C ILE A 13 21.87 19.94 -0.25
N SER A 14 22.46 21.04 0.20
CA SER A 14 22.15 21.67 1.47
C SER A 14 22.03 23.20 1.34
N ASN A 15 21.35 23.83 2.31
CA ASN A 15 21.18 25.29 2.36
C ASN A 15 22.49 26.03 2.70
N ASP A 16 23.50 25.31 3.19
CA ASP A 16 24.85 25.80 3.49
C ASP A 16 25.74 25.94 2.23
N GLN A 17 25.14 25.91 1.03
CA GLN A 17 25.84 26.00 -0.25
C GLN A 17 26.81 24.83 -0.49
N SER A 18 26.55 23.65 0.10
CA SER A 18 27.35 22.46 -0.14
C SER A 18 26.60 21.36 -0.89
N VAL A 19 27.35 20.57 -1.66
CA VAL A 19 26.94 19.27 -2.15
C VAL A 19 27.88 18.21 -1.60
N LYS A 20 27.31 17.23 -0.89
CA LYS A 20 28.05 16.09 -0.34
C LYS A 20 27.78 14.88 -1.22
N ILE A 21 28.84 14.18 -1.59
CA ILE A 21 28.81 12.99 -2.43
C ILE A 21 29.29 11.82 -1.59
N TYR A 22 28.54 10.73 -1.62
CA TYR A 22 28.79 9.53 -0.84
C TYR A 22 28.94 8.33 -1.76
N ASP A 23 29.84 7.44 -1.37
CA ASP A 23 29.92 6.08 -1.89
C ASP A 23 28.90 5.23 -1.12
N VAL A 24 27.92 4.69 -1.85
CA VAL A 24 26.83 3.91 -1.25
C VAL A 24 27.32 2.56 -0.75
N VAL A 25 28.31 1.96 -1.43
CA VAL A 25 28.83 0.63 -1.10
C VAL A 25 29.74 0.68 0.11
N ASN A 26 30.60 1.70 0.19
CA ASN A 26 31.56 1.87 1.26
C ASN A 26 31.00 2.66 2.46
N TYR A 27 29.80 3.23 2.32
CA TYR A 27 29.14 4.06 3.32
C TYR A 27 30.02 5.24 3.80
N ASP A 28 30.70 5.88 2.84
CA ASP A 28 31.68 6.95 3.11
C ASP A 28 31.39 8.20 2.28
N MET A 29 31.77 9.37 2.81
CA MET A 29 31.71 10.63 2.07
C MET A 29 32.93 10.76 1.17
N MET A 30 32.74 10.65 -0.14
CA MET A 30 33.81 10.74 -1.12
C MET A 30 34.32 12.17 -1.34
N ALA A 31 33.39 13.12 -1.43
CA ALA A 31 33.70 14.49 -1.78
C ALA A 31 32.66 15.46 -1.23
N MET A 32 33.10 16.69 -0.99
CA MET A 32 32.24 17.84 -0.70
C MET A 32 32.58 18.95 -1.67
N ILE A 33 31.58 19.43 -2.41
CA ILE A 33 31.70 20.55 -3.34
C ILE A 33 31.09 21.77 -2.65
N GLY A 34 31.88 22.82 -2.49
CA GLY A 34 31.41 24.14 -2.08
C GLY A 34 30.92 24.93 -3.28
N LEU A 35 29.71 25.46 -3.20
CA LEU A 35 29.06 26.24 -4.26
C LEU A 35 29.05 27.73 -3.88
N PRO A 36 29.15 28.65 -4.86
CA PRO A 36 28.96 30.08 -4.61
C PRO A 36 27.49 30.50 -4.52
N TYR A 37 26.56 29.54 -4.55
CA TYR A 37 25.11 29.74 -4.57
C TYR A 37 24.40 28.65 -3.77
N VAL A 38 23.14 28.88 -3.41
CA VAL A 38 22.33 27.87 -2.74
C VAL A 38 21.76 26.90 -3.78
N PRO A 39 22.06 25.60 -3.71
CA PRO A 39 21.57 24.63 -4.69
C PRO A 39 20.04 24.48 -4.61
N GLY A 40 19.40 24.46 -5.78
CA GLY A 40 17.95 24.27 -5.95
C GLY A 40 17.59 22.81 -6.21
N SER A 41 18.12 22.24 -7.28
CA SER A 41 17.91 20.86 -7.71
C SER A 41 19.23 20.24 -8.15
N ALA A 42 19.38 18.93 -7.98
CA ALA A 42 20.54 18.19 -8.45
C ALA A 42 20.09 16.94 -9.20
N GLU A 43 20.87 16.52 -10.20
CA GLU A 43 20.61 15.33 -11.02
C GLU A 43 21.91 14.76 -11.58
N TRP A 44 22.09 13.43 -11.50
CA TRP A 44 23.22 12.74 -12.11
C TRP A 44 23.02 12.64 -13.63
N VAL A 45 23.98 13.11 -14.42
CA VAL A 45 23.85 13.31 -15.88
C VAL A 45 24.98 12.65 -16.66
N TYR A 46 25.21 11.37 -16.38
CA TYR A 46 26.24 10.55 -17.03
C TYR A 46 25.72 9.15 -17.31
N LYS A 47 26.31 8.49 -18.31
CA LYS A 47 25.99 7.10 -18.67
C LYS A 47 26.86 6.13 -17.90
N GLN A 48 26.36 4.91 -17.72
CA GLN A 48 27.16 3.83 -17.14
C GLN A 48 28.42 3.60 -17.99
N GLY A 49 29.59 3.61 -17.35
CA GLY A 49 30.89 3.51 -18.02
C GLY A 49 31.55 4.85 -18.34
N ASP A 50 30.87 5.99 -18.14
CA ASP A 50 31.50 7.30 -18.31
C ASP A 50 32.61 7.53 -17.27
N VAL A 51 33.74 8.05 -17.74
CA VAL A 51 34.91 8.38 -16.90
C VAL A 51 34.58 9.46 -15.88
N LYS A 52 33.77 10.46 -16.29
CA LYS A 52 33.34 11.56 -15.42
C LYS A 52 31.97 11.27 -14.83
N ALA A 53 31.85 11.35 -13.51
CA ALA A 53 30.55 11.28 -12.85
C ALA A 53 29.95 12.69 -12.84
N ARG A 54 29.29 13.07 -13.94
CA ARG A 54 28.75 14.43 -14.10
C ARG A 54 27.52 14.62 -13.23
N LEU A 55 27.50 15.70 -12.48
CA LEU A 55 26.38 16.11 -11.64
C LEU A 55 25.89 17.49 -12.07
N ALA A 56 24.64 17.58 -12.51
CA ALA A 56 23.99 18.84 -12.80
C ALA A 56 23.40 19.41 -11.52
N ILE A 57 23.65 20.69 -11.25
CA ILE A 57 23.17 21.41 -10.08
C ILE A 57 22.58 22.74 -10.55
N SER A 58 21.32 23.00 -10.23
CA SER A 58 20.71 24.32 -10.46
C SER A 58 20.93 25.25 -9.27
N ASP A 59 21.01 26.54 -9.55
CA ASP A 59 20.88 27.58 -8.54
C ASP A 59 19.41 27.71 -8.13
N ARG A 60 19.14 27.81 -6.82
CA ARG A 60 17.78 27.99 -6.29
C ARG A 60 17.18 29.34 -6.64
N ASN A 61 18.00 30.36 -6.82
CA ASN A 61 17.56 31.75 -6.97
C ASN A 61 17.80 32.31 -8.37
N SER A 62 18.36 31.51 -9.29
CA SER A 62 18.59 31.91 -10.68
C SER A 62 18.27 30.80 -11.67
N SER A 63 18.25 31.15 -12.94
CA SER A 63 17.97 30.28 -14.08
C SER A 63 19.17 29.42 -14.51
N PHE A 64 20.29 29.48 -13.79
CA PHE A 64 21.53 28.79 -14.15
C PHE A 64 21.53 27.32 -13.72
N VAL A 65 22.14 26.51 -14.59
CA VAL A 65 22.53 25.14 -14.31
C VAL A 65 24.04 25.00 -14.53
N HIS A 66 24.67 24.29 -13.60
CA HIS A 66 26.10 24.07 -13.53
C HIS A 66 26.38 22.57 -13.55
N ILE A 67 27.37 22.14 -14.33
CA ILE A 67 27.79 20.74 -14.42
C ILE A 67 29.11 20.57 -13.68
N TYR A 68 29.14 19.69 -12.69
CA TYR A 68 30.33 19.36 -11.91
C TYR A 68 30.82 17.94 -12.20
N ASP A 69 32.11 17.69 -11.98
CA ASP A 69 32.66 16.34 -11.93
C ASP A 69 32.73 15.88 -10.48
N ALA A 70 31.79 15.03 -10.08
CA ALA A 70 31.66 14.56 -8.70
C ALA A 70 32.91 13.79 -8.22
N ARG A 71 33.64 13.13 -9.13
CA ARG A 71 34.86 12.38 -8.78
C ARG A 71 36.08 13.27 -8.60
N ALA A 72 36.10 14.44 -9.26
CA ALA A 72 37.21 15.36 -9.15
C ALA A 72 37.18 16.17 -7.84
N GLY A 73 36.01 16.31 -7.20
CA GLY A 73 35.85 17.09 -5.97
C GLY A 73 36.14 18.59 -6.14
N SER A 74 36.12 19.09 -7.37
CA SER A 74 36.37 20.49 -7.69
C SER A 74 35.18 21.37 -7.31
N ASN A 75 35.45 22.53 -6.72
CA ASN A 75 34.45 23.58 -6.48
C ASN A 75 34.09 24.37 -7.75
N GLU A 76 34.89 24.22 -8.81
CA GLU A 76 34.64 24.87 -10.10
C GLU A 76 33.81 23.96 -11.01
N PRO A 77 32.74 24.49 -11.66
CA PRO A 77 31.95 23.74 -12.62
C PRO A 77 32.71 23.54 -13.94
N ILE A 78 32.47 22.40 -14.60
CA ILE A 78 32.94 22.09 -15.95
C ILE A 78 32.35 23.08 -16.97
N ILE A 79 31.05 23.33 -16.84
CA ILE A 79 30.29 24.24 -17.71
C ILE A 79 29.08 24.78 -16.94
N SER A 80 28.73 26.04 -17.21
CA SER A 80 27.58 26.73 -16.61
C SER A 80 26.79 27.43 -17.69
N LYS A 81 25.47 27.43 -17.60
CA LYS A 81 24.62 28.17 -18.54
C LYS A 81 23.25 28.46 -17.95
N GLU A 82 22.67 29.59 -18.36
CA GLU A 82 21.25 29.88 -18.20
C GLU A 82 20.42 28.94 -19.10
N ILE A 83 19.56 28.13 -18.48
CA ILE A 83 18.70 27.15 -19.18
C ILE A 83 17.25 27.62 -19.25
N HIS A 84 16.77 28.28 -18.20
CA HIS A 84 15.38 28.72 -18.05
C HIS A 84 15.28 30.25 -17.93
N LEU A 85 14.07 30.79 -17.80
CA LEU A 85 13.86 32.19 -17.42
C LEU A 85 13.63 32.37 -15.92
N GLU A 86 13.21 31.31 -15.25
CA GLU A 86 12.96 31.26 -13.81
C GLU A 86 13.82 30.17 -13.15
N PRO A 87 13.94 30.16 -11.82
CA PRO A 87 14.70 29.13 -11.13
C PRO A 87 14.21 27.71 -11.44
N VAL A 88 15.17 26.82 -11.66
CA VAL A 88 14.88 25.42 -12.01
C VAL A 88 14.40 24.66 -10.80
N LYS A 89 13.21 24.06 -10.90
CA LYS A 89 12.56 23.34 -9.80
C LYS A 89 12.88 21.85 -9.81
N VAL A 90 12.84 21.22 -10.99
CA VAL A 90 13.18 19.78 -11.14
C VAL A 90 13.99 19.55 -12.42
N MET A 91 14.87 18.54 -12.37
CA MET A 91 15.64 18.05 -13.51
C MET A 91 15.64 16.51 -13.48
N LYS A 92 15.55 15.87 -14.65
CA LYS A 92 15.72 14.42 -14.80
C LYS A 92 16.50 14.07 -16.04
N TYR A 93 17.49 13.19 -15.88
CA TYR A 93 18.31 12.71 -16.97
C TYR A 93 17.68 11.50 -17.66
N ASN A 94 17.69 11.52 -18.98
CA ASN A 94 17.34 10.39 -19.82
C ASN A 94 18.62 9.77 -20.41
N PRO A 95 19.09 8.63 -19.89
CA PRO A 95 20.33 8.02 -20.35
C PRO A 95 20.23 7.43 -21.76
N VAL A 96 19.02 7.08 -22.23
CA VAL A 96 18.78 6.52 -23.56
C VAL A 96 19.07 7.56 -24.65
N PHE A 97 18.67 8.81 -24.41
CA PHE A 97 18.81 9.91 -25.36
C PHE A 97 19.86 10.95 -24.96
N ASP A 98 20.69 10.67 -23.95
CA ASP A 98 21.68 11.60 -23.40
C ASP A 98 21.15 13.05 -23.24
N THR A 99 19.98 13.16 -22.64
CA THR A 99 19.22 14.42 -22.62
C THR A 99 18.61 14.62 -21.25
N VAL A 100 18.73 15.83 -20.72
CA VAL A 100 18.03 16.24 -19.49
C VAL A 100 16.76 16.97 -19.87
N VAL A 101 15.67 16.62 -19.18
CA VAL A 101 14.45 17.42 -19.14
C VAL A 101 14.46 18.18 -17.83
N SER A 102 14.19 19.48 -17.87
CA SER A 102 14.07 20.29 -16.67
C SER A 102 12.85 21.20 -16.73
N VAL A 103 12.35 21.58 -15.56
CA VAL A 103 11.16 22.42 -15.42
C VAL A 103 11.41 23.53 -14.42
N ASP A 104 11.06 24.76 -14.78
CA ASP A 104 11.22 25.93 -13.92
C ASP A 104 10.05 26.16 -12.95
N ALA A 105 10.18 27.18 -12.10
CA ALA A 105 9.17 27.59 -11.14
C ALA A 105 7.82 27.99 -11.78
N LYS A 106 7.81 28.45 -13.03
CA LYS A 106 6.59 28.79 -13.79
C LYS A 106 5.99 27.59 -14.53
N GLY A 107 6.66 26.44 -14.52
CA GLY A 107 6.21 25.23 -15.18
C GLY A 107 6.64 25.10 -16.64
N LEU A 108 7.60 25.90 -17.10
CA LEU A 108 8.14 25.77 -18.46
C LEU A 108 9.07 24.56 -18.53
N ILE A 109 8.85 23.69 -19.51
CA ILE A 109 9.68 22.50 -19.74
C ILE A 109 10.75 22.82 -20.79
N GLU A 110 12.01 22.45 -20.49
CA GLU A 110 13.17 22.57 -21.38
C GLU A 110 13.90 21.25 -21.54
N TYR A 111 14.59 21.12 -22.69
CA TYR A 111 15.43 19.97 -23.04
C TYR A 111 16.85 20.46 -23.32
N TRP A 112 17.84 19.77 -22.78
CA TRP A 112 19.24 20.12 -23.01
C TRP A 112 20.15 18.90 -22.88
N ASN A 113 21.23 18.88 -23.65
CA ASN A 113 22.27 17.86 -23.55
C ASN A 113 23.25 18.24 -22.42
N PRO A 114 23.62 17.29 -21.53
CA PRO A 114 24.45 17.61 -20.36
C PRO A 114 25.90 17.94 -20.67
N SER A 115 26.41 17.57 -21.85
CA SER A 115 27.79 17.91 -22.27
C SER A 115 27.88 19.33 -22.82
N THR A 116 26.81 19.85 -23.41
CA THR A 116 26.83 21.13 -24.14
C THR A 116 25.91 22.21 -23.58
N LEU A 117 24.97 21.83 -22.70
CA LEU A 117 23.89 22.69 -22.19
C LEU A 117 23.07 23.35 -23.32
N LYS A 118 22.97 22.69 -24.48
CA LYS A 118 22.20 23.15 -25.65
C LYS A 118 21.06 22.19 -25.95
N PHE A 119 20.06 22.69 -26.68
CA PHE A 119 18.92 21.90 -27.12
C PHE A 119 19.37 20.71 -27.98
N PRO A 120 18.90 19.48 -27.70
CA PRO A 120 19.42 18.26 -28.34
C PRO A 120 18.65 17.92 -29.63
N GLU A 121 18.91 18.66 -30.70
CA GLU A 121 18.17 18.56 -31.97
C GLU A 121 18.11 17.14 -32.58
N SER A 122 19.15 16.32 -32.38
CA SER A 122 19.22 14.94 -32.90
C SER A 122 18.34 13.96 -32.13
N GLU A 123 18.09 14.24 -30.85
CA GLU A 123 17.50 13.30 -29.92
C GLU A 123 15.97 13.43 -29.85
N VAL A 124 15.46 14.64 -30.08
CA VAL A 124 14.02 14.93 -30.13
C VAL A 124 13.48 14.99 -31.56
N LYS A 125 12.15 14.98 -31.69
CA LYS A 125 11.39 14.99 -32.95
C LYS A 125 10.57 16.27 -33.13
N PHE A 126 10.95 17.34 -32.43
CA PHE A 126 10.32 18.65 -32.55
C PHE A 126 11.39 19.74 -32.59
N ARG A 127 11.10 20.83 -33.29
CA ARG A 127 11.96 22.03 -33.34
C ARG A 127 11.30 23.22 -32.66
N LEU A 128 9.99 23.37 -32.84
CA LEU A 128 9.20 24.41 -32.21
C LEU A 128 8.40 23.84 -31.05
N LYS A 129 8.38 24.56 -29.92
CA LYS A 129 7.56 24.17 -28.77
C LYS A 129 6.06 24.19 -29.06
N SER A 130 5.61 24.93 -30.08
CA SER A 130 4.22 24.93 -30.55
C SER A 130 3.74 23.56 -31.03
N ASP A 131 4.65 22.68 -31.47
CA ASP A 131 4.32 21.34 -31.97
C ASP A 131 4.18 20.31 -30.84
N THR A 132 4.33 20.77 -29.60
CA THR A 132 4.41 19.96 -28.38
C THR A 132 3.32 20.35 -27.38
N ASN A 133 3.27 19.65 -26.24
CA ASN A 133 2.46 20.04 -25.09
C ASN A 133 3.34 20.52 -23.92
N LEU A 134 4.54 21.02 -24.19
CA LEU A 134 5.49 21.43 -23.14
C LEU A 134 5.05 22.67 -22.33
N PHE A 135 4.02 23.40 -22.79
CA PHE A 135 3.39 24.49 -22.05
C PHE A 135 2.19 24.06 -21.21
N GLU A 136 1.89 22.76 -21.12
CA GLU A 136 0.70 22.24 -20.42
C GLU A 136 0.64 22.70 -18.95
N ILE A 137 1.76 22.67 -18.24
CA ILE A 137 1.84 23.07 -16.83
C ILE A 137 1.52 24.56 -16.67
N VAL A 138 2.09 25.40 -17.54
CA VAL A 138 1.86 26.85 -17.59
C VAL A 138 0.39 27.14 -17.91
N LYS A 139 -0.21 26.43 -18.87
CA LYS A 139 -1.64 26.59 -19.25
C LYS A 139 -2.57 26.27 -18.09
N CYS A 140 -2.23 25.26 -17.29
CA CYS A 140 -2.98 24.91 -16.08
C CYS A 140 -2.72 25.85 -14.89
N LYS A 141 -1.85 26.86 -15.05
CA LYS A 141 -1.47 27.81 -13.99
C LYS A 141 -0.99 27.12 -12.72
N THR A 142 -0.27 26.02 -12.89
CA THR A 142 0.28 25.23 -11.78
C THR A 142 1.80 25.18 -11.89
N SER A 143 2.45 24.57 -10.90
CA SER A 143 3.88 24.31 -10.93
C SER A 143 4.16 22.80 -10.98
N VAL A 144 5.43 22.43 -11.03
CA VAL A 144 5.87 21.04 -10.93
C VAL A 144 6.17 20.68 -9.48
N SER A 145 5.84 19.46 -9.09
CA SER A 145 6.23 18.87 -7.79
C SER A 145 7.39 17.90 -7.98
N THR A 146 7.20 16.88 -8.82
CA THR A 146 8.24 15.88 -9.13
C THR A 146 8.18 15.49 -10.60
N MET A 147 9.27 14.88 -11.09
CA MET A 147 9.36 14.36 -12.44
C MET A 147 10.14 13.04 -12.44
N GLU A 148 9.81 12.13 -13.35
CA GLU A 148 10.49 10.85 -13.52
C GLU A 148 10.54 10.48 -15.00
N VAL A 149 11.63 9.89 -15.47
CA VAL A 149 11.79 9.38 -16.84
C VAL A 149 11.58 7.87 -16.83
N SER A 150 10.87 7.32 -17.81
CA SER A 150 10.65 5.88 -17.89
C SER A 150 11.98 5.14 -18.16
N PRO A 151 12.17 3.92 -17.64
CA PRO A 151 13.40 3.14 -17.88
C PRO A 151 13.76 2.95 -19.36
N ASP A 152 12.77 2.83 -20.25
CA ASP A 152 12.99 2.74 -21.69
C ASP A 152 13.29 4.10 -22.38
N GLY A 153 13.31 5.18 -21.61
CA GLY A 153 13.56 6.56 -22.03
C GLY A 153 12.46 7.18 -22.89
N LYS A 154 11.40 6.45 -23.25
CA LYS A 154 10.42 6.94 -24.24
C LYS A 154 9.42 7.93 -23.66
N GLN A 155 9.31 7.99 -22.34
CA GLN A 155 8.31 8.78 -21.64
C GLN A 155 8.90 9.47 -20.42
N PHE A 156 8.19 10.49 -19.94
CA PHE A 156 8.41 11.03 -18.61
C PHE A 156 7.08 11.46 -18.00
N SER A 157 6.99 11.39 -16.68
CA SER A 157 5.83 11.81 -15.91
C SER A 157 6.16 13.05 -15.09
N ILE A 158 5.20 13.96 -14.97
CA ILE A 158 5.24 15.12 -14.09
C ILE A 158 4.08 15.01 -13.11
N THR A 159 4.36 15.14 -11.81
CA THR A 159 3.34 15.40 -10.79
C THR A 159 3.31 16.90 -10.48
N SER A 160 2.11 17.41 -10.19
CA SER A 160 1.88 18.84 -9.96
C SER A 160 0.96 19.06 -8.75
N PRO A 161 1.03 20.23 -8.09
CA PRO A 161 0.16 20.56 -6.95
C PRO A 161 -1.34 20.57 -7.27
N ASP A 162 -1.71 20.65 -8.55
CA ASP A 162 -3.10 20.52 -9.01
C ASP A 162 -3.63 19.07 -8.98
N ARG A 163 -2.91 18.17 -8.29
CA ARG A 163 -3.25 16.75 -8.10
C ARG A 163 -3.37 15.97 -9.41
N ARG A 164 -2.68 16.44 -10.46
CA ARG A 164 -2.64 15.76 -11.75
C ARG A 164 -1.27 15.18 -12.04
N ILE A 165 -1.27 13.98 -12.60
CA ILE A 165 -0.08 13.32 -13.13
C ILE A 165 -0.15 13.36 -14.65
N ARG A 166 0.86 13.98 -15.28
CA ARG A 166 0.92 14.17 -16.74
C ARG A 166 2.04 13.31 -17.30
N VAL A 167 1.72 12.44 -18.25
CA VAL A 167 2.69 11.58 -18.93
C VAL A 167 2.89 12.10 -20.34
N PHE A 168 4.14 12.31 -20.73
CA PHE A 168 4.52 12.83 -22.03
C PHE A 168 5.34 11.80 -22.80
N TRP A 169 5.22 11.83 -24.12
CA TRP A 169 6.18 11.19 -25.00
C TRP A 169 7.46 12.04 -25.05
N PHE A 170 8.59 11.45 -24.64
CA PHE A 170 9.85 12.17 -24.50
C PHE A 170 10.30 12.82 -25.82
N ARG A 171 10.41 12.02 -26.89
CA ARG A 171 10.94 12.53 -28.17
C ARG A 171 10.05 13.57 -28.84
N THR A 172 8.73 13.50 -28.66
CA THR A 172 7.80 14.42 -29.35
C THR A 172 7.37 15.59 -28.46
N GLY A 173 7.62 15.53 -27.15
CA GLY A 173 7.11 16.51 -26.18
C GLY A 173 5.57 16.55 -26.10
N LYS A 174 4.87 15.57 -26.71
CA LYS A 174 3.41 15.53 -26.74
C LYS A 174 2.87 14.84 -25.51
N LEU A 175 1.73 15.33 -25.02
CA LEU A 175 1.03 14.77 -23.88
C LEU A 175 0.40 13.42 -24.28
N ARG A 176 0.74 12.36 -23.56
CA ARG A 176 0.20 11.01 -23.76
C ARG A 176 -1.04 10.78 -22.90
N ARG A 177 -0.95 11.13 -21.61
CA ARG A 177 -2.00 10.90 -20.60
C ARG A 177 -2.01 11.98 -19.54
N VAL A 178 -3.18 12.20 -18.96
CA VAL A 178 -3.40 12.96 -17.73
C VAL A 178 -4.22 12.08 -16.79
N TYR A 179 -3.72 11.86 -15.59
CA TYR A 179 -4.46 11.23 -14.50
C TYR A 179 -4.85 12.31 -13.51
N ASP A 180 -6.16 12.50 -13.35
CA ASP A 180 -6.71 13.49 -12.43
C ASP A 180 -7.05 12.81 -11.10
N GLU A 181 -6.36 13.22 -10.04
CA GLU A 181 -6.55 12.75 -8.67
C GLU A 181 -7.04 13.89 -7.76
N SER A 182 -7.77 14.86 -8.36
CA SER A 182 -8.43 15.91 -7.61
C SER A 182 -9.43 15.36 -6.59
N LEU A 183 -9.76 16.18 -5.61
CA LEU A 183 -10.74 15.80 -4.59
C LEU A 183 -12.13 15.57 -5.19
N GLU A 184 -12.48 16.32 -6.23
CA GLU A 184 -13.73 16.14 -6.98
C GLU A 184 -13.77 14.75 -7.62
N VAL A 185 -12.70 14.33 -8.31
CA VAL A 185 -12.61 12.99 -8.91
C VAL A 185 -12.65 11.90 -7.84
N ALA A 186 -12.00 12.10 -6.70
CA ALA A 186 -12.05 11.16 -5.58
C ALA A 186 -13.49 11.00 -5.03
N GLN A 187 -14.24 12.10 -4.93
CA GLN A 187 -15.66 12.08 -4.52
C GLN A 187 -16.55 11.38 -5.54
N ASP A 188 -16.35 11.62 -6.82
CA ASP A 188 -17.11 10.96 -7.89
C ASP A 188 -16.83 9.46 -7.93
N LEU A 189 -15.57 9.06 -7.77
CA LEU A 189 -15.19 7.65 -7.65
C LEU A 189 -15.81 6.98 -6.42
N GLN A 190 -15.90 7.69 -5.29
CA GLN A 190 -16.54 7.19 -4.06
C GLN A 190 -18.04 6.95 -4.24
N ARG A 191 -18.72 7.76 -5.08
CA ARG A 191 -20.14 7.59 -5.43
C ARG A 191 -20.38 6.55 -6.51
N SER A 192 -19.34 6.14 -7.24
CA SER A 192 -19.45 5.16 -8.32
C SER A 192 -19.70 3.74 -7.79
N ASP A 193 -20.22 2.86 -8.66
CA ASP A 193 -20.44 1.44 -8.37
C ASP A 193 -19.19 0.57 -8.53
N ALA A 194 -18.00 1.16 -8.57
CA ALA A 194 -16.75 0.43 -8.69
C ALA A 194 -16.16 0.13 -7.29
N PRO A 195 -16.27 -1.12 -6.77
CA PRO A 195 -15.87 -1.46 -5.40
C PRO A 195 -14.38 -1.22 -5.12
N MET A 196 -13.55 -1.30 -6.17
CA MET A 196 -12.12 -1.01 -6.10
C MET A 196 -11.84 0.39 -5.52
N TYR A 197 -12.65 1.40 -5.85
CA TYR A 197 -12.42 2.79 -5.43
C TYR A 197 -13.20 3.20 -4.18
N ARG A 198 -14.18 2.39 -3.75
CA ARG A 198 -15.00 2.69 -2.59
C ARG A 198 -14.24 2.44 -1.29
N LEU A 199 -14.27 3.41 -0.40
CA LEU A 199 -13.86 3.29 1.00
C LEU A 199 -15.07 3.37 1.92
N GLU A 200 -14.93 2.94 3.17
CA GLU A 200 -15.92 3.25 4.19
C GLU A 200 -16.04 4.77 4.37
N ALA A 201 -17.26 5.28 4.61
CA ALA A 201 -17.51 6.72 4.64
C ALA A 201 -16.66 7.44 5.69
N ILE A 202 -16.41 6.79 6.83
CA ILE A 202 -15.58 7.31 7.91
C ILE A 202 -14.11 7.40 7.46
N ASP A 203 -13.58 6.37 6.82
CA ASP A 203 -12.17 6.33 6.39
C ASP A 203 -11.92 7.29 5.23
N PHE A 204 -12.88 7.39 4.30
CA PHE A 204 -12.87 8.42 3.27
C PHE A 204 -12.84 9.82 3.89
N GLY A 205 -13.70 10.09 4.88
CA GLY A 205 -13.72 11.36 5.60
C GLY A 205 -12.41 11.70 6.30
N ARG A 206 -11.77 10.71 6.94
CA ARG A 206 -10.44 10.88 7.57
C ARG A 206 -9.36 11.19 6.55
N ARG A 207 -9.27 10.42 5.46
CA ARG A 207 -8.28 10.63 4.39
C ARG A 207 -8.45 11.99 3.71
N MET A 208 -9.69 12.43 3.51
CA MET A 208 -9.99 13.79 3.03
C MET A 208 -9.50 14.88 3.99
N ALA A 209 -9.58 14.66 5.30
CA ALA A 209 -9.07 15.62 6.29
C ALA A 209 -7.53 15.69 6.27
N VAL A 210 -6.85 14.55 6.17
CA VAL A 210 -5.39 14.48 6.03
C VAL A 210 -4.91 15.18 4.76
N ASP A 211 -5.59 14.98 3.63
CA ASP A 211 -5.25 15.66 2.37
C ASP A 211 -5.38 17.19 2.48
N LYS A 212 -6.39 17.70 3.18
CA LYS A 212 -6.54 19.14 3.47
C LYS A 212 -5.46 19.67 4.42
N GLU A 213 -4.96 18.82 5.31
CA GLU A 213 -3.86 19.18 6.21
C GLU A 213 -2.52 19.25 5.47
N ILE A 214 -2.27 18.32 4.55
CA ILE A 214 -1.10 18.34 3.67
C ILE A 214 -1.06 19.63 2.86
N GLU A 215 -2.19 20.06 2.29
CA GLU A 215 -2.27 21.33 1.53
C GLU A 215 -1.91 22.56 2.36
N LYS A 216 -2.18 22.54 3.67
CA LYS A 216 -1.84 23.63 4.59
C LYS A 216 -0.40 23.55 5.11
N THR A 217 0.27 22.43 4.92
CA THR A 217 1.61 22.17 5.45
C THR A 217 2.64 22.46 4.37
N GLU A 218 3.23 23.66 4.37
CA GLU A 218 4.18 24.10 3.33
C GLU A 218 5.39 23.17 3.19
N THR A 219 5.82 22.54 4.29
CA THR A 219 6.97 21.63 4.33
C THR A 219 6.62 20.17 3.97
N ALA A 220 5.35 19.88 3.66
CA ALA A 220 4.94 18.52 3.35
C ALA A 220 5.60 18.04 2.04
N PRO A 221 6.17 16.81 2.03
CA PRO A 221 6.67 16.22 0.80
C PRO A 221 5.55 16.09 -0.22
N GLN A 222 5.81 16.48 -1.46
CA GLN A 222 4.82 16.33 -2.53
C GLN A 222 4.79 14.88 -3.04
N PRO A 223 3.65 14.32 -3.45
CA PRO A 223 3.62 12.97 -4.02
C PRO A 223 4.42 12.84 -5.32
N ASN A 224 5.13 11.71 -5.49
CA ASN A 224 5.80 11.37 -6.73
C ASN A 224 5.06 10.28 -7.52
N ALA A 225 5.46 10.12 -8.78
CA ALA A 225 5.02 9.06 -9.68
C ALA A 225 6.25 8.38 -10.29
N ILE A 226 6.28 7.05 -10.26
CA ILE A 226 7.40 6.24 -10.75
C ILE A 226 6.94 5.24 -11.79
N PHE A 227 7.82 4.87 -12.70
CA PHE A 227 7.58 3.81 -13.66
C PHE A 227 8.12 2.48 -13.12
N ASP A 228 7.50 1.38 -13.54
CA ASP A 228 8.11 0.06 -13.40
C ASP A 228 9.22 -0.15 -14.45
N GLU A 229 10.07 -1.16 -14.25
CA GLU A 229 11.15 -1.53 -15.19
C GLU A 229 10.66 -1.76 -16.62
N SER A 230 9.43 -2.26 -16.82
CA SER A 230 8.88 -2.48 -18.16
C SER A 230 8.39 -1.20 -18.83
N SER A 231 8.34 -0.07 -18.10
CA SER A 231 7.80 1.22 -18.55
C SER A 231 6.31 1.19 -18.95
N ASN A 232 5.59 0.13 -18.57
CA ASN A 232 4.18 -0.07 -18.90
C ASN A 232 3.26 0.31 -17.76
N PHE A 233 3.76 0.32 -16.53
CA PHE A 233 3.02 0.71 -15.35
C PHE A 233 3.55 2.04 -14.81
N LEU A 234 2.61 2.89 -14.43
CA LEU A 234 2.86 4.09 -13.65
C LEU A 234 2.28 3.88 -12.26
N ILE A 235 3.08 4.13 -11.25
CA ILE A 235 2.75 3.91 -9.84
C ILE A 235 2.81 5.27 -9.16
N TYR A 236 1.78 5.63 -8.39
CA TYR A 236 1.74 6.91 -7.68
C TYR A 236 0.78 6.88 -6.50
N ALA A 237 1.07 7.67 -5.47
CA ALA A 237 0.27 7.75 -4.26
C ALA A 237 -0.95 8.69 -4.42
N THR A 238 -2.11 8.25 -3.96
CA THR A 238 -3.40 8.94 -4.05
C THR A 238 -4.11 8.94 -2.70
N LEU A 239 -5.24 9.63 -2.61
CA LEU A 239 -6.12 9.58 -1.44
C LEU A 239 -6.55 8.13 -1.08
N LEU A 240 -6.76 7.27 -2.07
CA LEU A 240 -7.21 5.88 -1.87
C LEU A 240 -6.09 4.92 -1.46
N GLY A 241 -4.82 5.33 -1.57
CA GLY A 241 -3.66 4.47 -1.47
C GLY A 241 -2.76 4.63 -2.69
N ILE A 242 -1.91 3.65 -2.97
CA ILE A 242 -0.96 3.72 -4.08
C ILE A 242 -1.55 3.02 -5.30
N LYS A 243 -1.88 3.78 -6.36
CA LYS A 243 -2.41 3.24 -7.60
C LYS A 243 -1.28 2.70 -8.46
N VAL A 244 -1.49 1.50 -9.01
CA VAL A 244 -0.67 0.90 -10.06
C VAL A 244 -1.49 0.94 -11.34
N VAL A 245 -1.12 1.81 -12.29
CA VAL A 245 -1.87 2.07 -13.51
C VAL A 245 -1.14 1.49 -14.70
N ASN A 246 -1.81 0.65 -15.48
CA ASN A 246 -1.27 0.17 -16.75
C ASN A 246 -1.47 1.26 -17.82
N LEU A 247 -0.38 1.81 -18.35
CA LEU A 247 -0.37 2.89 -19.34
C LEU A 247 -0.85 2.45 -20.72
N GLN A 248 -0.78 1.16 -21.04
CA GLN A 248 -1.25 0.62 -22.32
C GLN A 248 -2.77 0.47 -22.31
N THR A 249 -3.32 -0.21 -21.30
CA THR A 249 -4.76 -0.46 -21.19
C THR A 249 -5.52 0.72 -20.58
N ASN A 250 -4.81 1.67 -19.96
CA ASN A 250 -5.34 2.81 -19.22
C ASN A 250 -6.29 2.39 -18.08
N LYS A 251 -5.96 1.29 -17.40
CA LYS A 251 -6.73 0.76 -16.26
C LYS A 251 -5.86 0.71 -15.01
N VAL A 252 -6.47 0.98 -13.87
CA VAL A 252 -5.87 0.72 -12.55
C VAL A 252 -5.80 -0.80 -12.37
N ALA A 253 -4.60 -1.34 -12.29
CA ALA A 253 -4.37 -2.76 -12.07
C ALA A 253 -4.54 -3.14 -10.59
N ARG A 254 -4.12 -2.26 -9.68
CA ARG A 254 -4.21 -2.48 -8.22
C ARG A 254 -4.13 -1.16 -7.46
N ILE A 255 -4.68 -1.13 -6.25
CA ILE A 255 -4.48 -0.08 -5.25
C ILE A 255 -3.85 -0.73 -4.01
N LEU A 256 -2.62 -0.33 -3.68
CA LEU A 256 -1.88 -0.81 -2.51
C LEU A 256 -2.12 0.12 -1.31
N GLY A 257 -2.00 -0.40 -0.09
CA GLY A 257 -2.19 0.37 1.14
C GLY A 257 -3.62 0.89 1.35
N LYS A 258 -4.60 0.32 0.65
CA LYS A 258 -6.03 0.67 0.82
C LYS A 258 -6.53 0.33 2.23
N VAL A 259 -5.98 -0.72 2.84
CA VAL A 259 -6.29 -1.19 4.20
C VAL A 259 -5.75 -0.28 5.31
N GLU A 260 -4.78 0.61 5.00
CA GLU A 260 -4.19 1.50 6.00
C GLU A 260 -5.09 2.72 6.20
N ASN A 261 -6.04 2.65 7.14
CA ASN A 261 -7.16 3.60 7.23
C ASN A 261 -6.75 5.06 7.50
N ASN A 262 -5.56 5.30 8.08
CA ASN A 262 -5.11 6.64 8.47
C ASN A 262 -3.85 7.11 7.72
N ASP A 263 -3.33 6.31 6.79
CA ASP A 263 -2.03 6.57 6.19
C ASP A 263 -2.17 7.20 4.81
N ARG A 264 -1.56 8.39 4.67
CA ARG A 264 -1.45 9.08 3.39
C ARG A 264 -0.03 8.98 2.87
N PHE A 265 0.21 8.00 2.00
CA PHE A 265 1.49 7.80 1.33
C PHE A 265 1.82 9.00 0.43
N LEU A 266 3.10 9.38 0.36
CA LEU A 266 3.55 10.53 -0.44
C LEU A 266 4.68 10.13 -1.40
N GLN A 267 5.84 9.81 -0.84
CA GLN A 267 7.03 9.44 -1.60
C GLN A 267 7.11 7.92 -1.71
N ILE A 268 7.30 7.43 -2.94
CA ILE A 268 7.39 6.01 -3.27
C ILE A 268 8.67 5.72 -4.05
N ALA A 269 9.23 4.53 -3.85
CA ALA A 269 10.35 3.99 -4.61
C ALA A 269 10.11 2.50 -4.87
N LEU A 270 10.54 1.99 -6.01
CA LEU A 270 10.32 0.60 -6.40
C LEU A 270 11.66 -0.13 -6.55
N TYR A 271 11.81 -1.22 -5.83
CA TYR A 271 12.87 -2.20 -6.02
C TYR A 271 12.28 -3.39 -6.79
N GLN A 272 12.91 -3.84 -7.87
CA GLN A 272 12.42 -4.97 -8.67
C GLN A 272 13.39 -6.16 -8.74
N GLY A 273 14.41 -6.16 -7.89
CA GLY A 273 15.44 -7.19 -7.86
C GLY A 273 16.68 -6.83 -8.67
N ASP A 274 17.80 -7.48 -8.33
CA ASP A 274 19.06 -7.30 -9.03
C ASP A 274 19.18 -8.24 -10.24
N ARG A 275 19.26 -7.66 -11.45
CA ARG A 275 19.54 -8.42 -12.69
C ARG A 275 20.98 -8.96 -12.75
N SER A 276 21.88 -8.50 -11.88
CA SER A 276 23.31 -8.85 -11.85
C SER A 276 23.63 -10.14 -11.07
N SER A 277 22.64 -10.72 -10.39
CA SER A 277 22.79 -11.84 -9.43
C SER A 277 23.13 -13.22 -10.03
N LYS A 278 23.95 -13.29 -11.09
CA LYS A 278 24.79 -14.48 -11.34
C LYS A 278 25.97 -14.58 -10.35
N LYS A 279 26.23 -13.58 -9.49
CA LYS A 279 27.30 -13.64 -8.48
C LYS A 279 26.94 -12.90 -7.19
N VAL A 280 26.03 -13.45 -6.38
CA VAL A 280 26.03 -13.11 -4.95
C VAL A 280 27.07 -14.00 -4.27
N ARG A 281 28.14 -13.37 -3.78
CA ARG A 281 29.23 -14.00 -3.02
C ARG A 281 28.62 -14.51 -1.70
N LYS A 282 28.54 -15.83 -1.50
CA LYS A 282 28.09 -16.45 -0.25
C LYS A 282 28.91 -15.88 0.92
N ILE A 283 28.25 -15.27 1.90
CA ILE A 283 28.83 -15.01 3.22
C ILE A 283 28.97 -16.40 3.89
N PRO A 284 30.14 -16.78 4.42
CA PRO A 284 30.28 -18.08 5.05
C PRO A 284 29.70 -18.03 6.47
N THR A 285 28.45 -18.44 6.62
CA THR A 285 27.91 -18.87 7.91
C THR A 285 28.00 -20.39 7.98
N ALA A 286 28.82 -20.86 8.93
CA ALA A 286 28.81 -22.25 9.33
C ALA A 286 27.47 -22.59 9.99
N ALA A 287 26.98 -23.80 9.67
CA ALA A 287 25.84 -24.50 10.25
C ALA A 287 24.42 -24.00 9.90
N ALA A 288 23.81 -24.62 8.89
CA ALA A 288 22.58 -25.42 9.04
C ALA A 288 22.14 -25.99 7.69
N ASN A 289 21.85 -27.29 7.65
CA ASN A 289 21.29 -28.00 6.50
C ASN A 289 19.90 -27.45 6.15
N VAL A 290 19.76 -26.80 4.98
CA VAL A 290 18.45 -26.55 4.35
C VAL A 290 18.60 -26.76 2.84
N ASN A 291 17.71 -27.59 2.29
CA ASN A 291 17.62 -28.00 0.88
C ASN A 291 17.90 -26.85 -0.12
N GLU A 292 18.99 -26.99 -0.88
CA GLU A 292 19.33 -26.15 -2.02
C GLU A 292 18.47 -26.52 -3.24
N SER A 293 17.27 -25.92 -3.39
CA SER A 293 16.56 -25.89 -4.69
C SER A 293 15.43 -24.85 -4.81
N LYS A 294 15.65 -23.61 -4.38
CA LYS A 294 14.85 -22.47 -4.86
C LYS A 294 15.79 -21.36 -5.25
N GLU A 295 15.87 -21.04 -6.54
CA GLU A 295 16.46 -19.76 -6.97
C GLU A 295 15.84 -18.65 -6.12
N PRO A 296 16.61 -17.65 -5.66
CA PRO A 296 16.06 -16.52 -4.92
C PRO A 296 15.10 -15.79 -5.86
N LEU A 297 13.81 -16.09 -5.75
CA LEU A 297 12.73 -15.40 -6.45
C LEU A 297 12.86 -13.92 -6.10
N THR A 298 13.26 -13.10 -7.08
CA THR A 298 13.28 -11.65 -6.93
C THR A 298 11.87 -11.19 -6.57
N ASP A 299 11.76 -10.49 -5.46
CA ASP A 299 10.50 -9.96 -4.98
C ASP A 299 10.48 -8.45 -5.20
N PRO A 300 9.68 -7.95 -6.16
CA PRO A 300 9.54 -6.53 -6.35
C PRO A 300 8.84 -5.94 -5.12
N THR A 301 9.52 -5.00 -4.49
CA THR A 301 9.12 -4.36 -3.25
C THR A 301 8.98 -2.87 -3.47
N LEU A 302 7.79 -2.35 -3.23
CA LEU A 302 7.53 -0.92 -3.21
C LEU A 302 7.79 -0.40 -1.79
N LEU A 303 8.66 0.59 -1.68
CA LEU A 303 8.92 1.31 -0.45
C LEU A 303 8.17 2.64 -0.50
N CYS A 304 7.59 3.06 0.62
CA CYS A 304 6.98 4.39 0.69
C CYS A 304 6.96 4.99 2.10
N CYS A 305 6.87 6.32 2.13
CA CYS A 305 6.68 7.09 3.35
C CYS A 305 5.28 7.69 3.39
N ALA A 306 4.71 7.81 4.59
CA ALA A 306 3.41 8.44 4.82
C ALA A 306 3.54 9.77 5.58
N PHE A 307 2.58 10.68 5.35
CA PHE A 307 2.56 11.99 5.97
C PHE A 307 2.48 11.89 7.50
N LYS A 308 3.40 12.58 8.20
CA LYS A 308 3.55 12.56 9.66
C LYS A 308 3.75 11.16 10.26
N LYS A 309 4.36 10.25 9.51
CA LYS A 309 4.74 8.92 10.00
C LYS A 309 6.26 8.75 9.94
N HIS A 310 6.85 8.39 11.06
CA HIS A 310 8.28 8.07 11.21
C HIS A 310 8.52 6.59 10.85
N ARG A 311 7.96 6.16 9.72
CA ARG A 311 7.95 4.76 9.28
C ARG A 311 8.18 4.65 7.78
N ILE A 312 8.82 3.57 7.39
CA ILE A 312 8.92 3.13 6.01
C ILE A 312 7.99 1.95 5.85
N TYR A 313 7.09 2.02 4.88
CA TYR A 313 6.16 0.96 4.54
C TYR A 313 6.71 0.18 3.36
N LEU A 314 6.61 -1.15 3.42
CA LEU A 314 7.08 -2.05 2.37
C LEU A 314 5.89 -2.85 1.86
N PHE A 315 5.58 -2.72 0.56
CA PHE A 315 4.62 -3.56 -0.14
C PHE A 315 5.38 -4.52 -1.04
N SER A 316 5.38 -5.79 -0.66
CA SER A 316 5.98 -6.89 -1.43
C SER A 316 4.87 -7.80 -2.00
N ARG A 317 5.21 -8.73 -2.90
CA ARG A 317 4.25 -9.77 -3.34
C ARG A 317 4.04 -10.85 -2.28
N ARG A 318 4.90 -10.89 -1.26
CA ARG A 318 4.85 -11.82 -0.14
C ARG A 318 4.19 -11.10 1.03
N GLU A 319 3.31 -11.81 1.70
CA GLU A 319 2.84 -11.37 3.01
C GLU A 319 3.99 -11.52 4.02
N PRO A 320 4.12 -10.60 4.99
CA PRO A 320 5.12 -10.74 6.04
C PRO A 320 4.93 -12.08 6.77
N GLU A 321 6.01 -12.81 7.01
CA GLU A 321 5.97 -13.98 7.88
C GLU A 321 5.55 -13.50 9.28
N GLU A 322 4.36 -13.90 9.73
CA GLU A 322 3.91 -13.55 11.08
C GLU A 322 4.84 -14.24 12.09
N PRO A 323 5.47 -13.47 13.02
CA PRO A 323 6.27 -14.09 14.06
C PRO A 323 5.40 -15.06 14.88
N GLU A 324 5.96 -16.18 15.32
CA GLU A 324 5.28 -17.18 16.19
C GLU A 324 4.65 -16.56 17.45
N ASP A 325 5.13 -15.38 17.83
CA ASP A 325 4.63 -14.56 18.93
C ASP A 325 3.83 -13.37 18.39
N ALA A 326 2.50 -13.44 18.50
CA ALA A 326 1.56 -12.40 18.08
C ALA A 326 1.81 -11.03 18.77
N THR A 327 2.55 -10.99 19.87
CA THR A 327 2.94 -9.72 20.52
C THR A 327 4.00 -8.94 19.75
N LYS A 328 4.68 -9.57 18.79
CA LYS A 328 5.77 -8.94 18.01
C LYS A 328 5.31 -8.23 16.74
N GLY A 329 4.03 -8.37 16.34
CA GLY A 329 3.41 -7.63 15.24
C GLY A 329 4.11 -7.77 13.87
N ARG A 330 3.54 -7.14 12.84
CA ARG A 330 4.16 -7.04 11.50
C ARG A 330 5.28 -5.99 11.43
N ASP A 331 5.24 -5.02 12.35
CA ASP A 331 6.07 -3.80 12.30
C ASP A 331 7.43 -4.05 12.97
N VAL A 332 8.51 -3.65 12.30
CA VAL A 332 9.87 -3.70 12.87
C VAL A 332 10.26 -2.31 13.36
N PHE A 333 10.58 -2.21 14.66
CA PHE A 333 10.98 -0.94 15.29
C PHE A 333 12.50 -0.88 15.48
N ASN A 334 13.16 -0.06 14.67
CA ASN A 334 14.59 0.23 14.81
C ASN A 334 14.87 1.25 15.93
N GLU A 335 13.91 2.15 16.18
CA GLU A 335 13.96 3.18 17.21
C GLU A 335 12.62 3.21 17.97
N LYS A 336 12.63 3.66 19.22
CA LYS A 336 11.41 3.80 20.01
C LYS A 336 10.53 4.89 19.35
N PRO A 337 9.27 4.61 18.98
CA PRO A 337 8.43 5.61 18.31
C PRO A 337 8.27 6.86 19.19
N PRO A 338 8.10 8.06 18.60
CA PRO A 338 7.83 9.27 19.36
C PRO A 338 6.54 9.11 20.20
N PRO A 339 6.37 9.85 21.32
CA PRO A 339 5.24 9.70 22.24
C PRO A 339 3.87 9.76 21.56
N ASP A 340 3.73 10.58 20.53
CA ASP A 340 2.53 10.80 19.73
C ASP A 340 2.23 9.57 18.83
N GLU A 341 3.27 8.88 18.35
CA GLU A 341 3.14 7.57 17.72
C GLU A 341 3.02 6.43 18.72
N LEU A 342 3.60 6.52 19.91
CA LEU A 342 3.39 5.56 21.00
C LEU A 342 1.97 5.65 21.54
N LEU A 343 1.35 6.84 21.53
CA LEU A 343 -0.07 7.02 21.79
C LEU A 343 -0.86 6.36 20.67
N ALA A 344 -0.50 6.60 19.40
CA ALA A 344 -1.08 5.89 18.26
C ALA A 344 -0.81 4.36 18.25
N VAL A 345 0.28 3.87 18.85
CA VAL A 345 0.67 2.44 18.98
C VAL A 345 0.06 1.81 20.21
N SER A 346 -0.09 2.55 21.30
CA SER A 346 -0.92 2.19 22.43
C SER A 346 -2.40 2.20 22.04
N ASP A 347 -2.75 3.01 21.04
CA ASP A 347 -3.99 2.99 20.27
C ASP A 347 -3.92 2.04 19.06
N ILE A 348 -2.82 1.34 18.75
CA ILE A 348 -2.86 0.17 17.82
C ILE A 348 -3.07 -1.09 18.66
N GLY A 349 -2.49 -1.13 19.86
CA GLY A 349 -2.86 -2.09 20.92
C GLY A 349 -4.24 -1.81 21.56
N LYS A 350 -4.81 -0.60 21.40
CA LYS A 350 -6.17 -0.25 21.88
C LYS A 350 -7.17 0.18 20.79
N ALA A 351 -6.79 0.40 19.54
CA ALA A 351 -7.72 0.71 18.43
C ALA A 351 -7.76 -0.37 17.35
N VAL A 352 -7.20 -1.55 17.61
CA VAL A 352 -7.83 -2.82 17.19
C VAL A 352 -9.12 -3.10 18.01
N THR A 353 -9.55 -2.16 18.85
CA THR A 353 -10.98 -1.99 19.14
C THR A 353 -11.50 -0.72 18.49
N THR A 354 -11.74 -0.75 17.18
CA THR A 354 -13.13 -0.45 16.79
C THR A 354 -13.89 -1.56 17.49
N SER A 355 -14.64 -1.26 18.56
CA SER A 355 -15.30 -2.29 19.38
C SER A 355 -15.90 -3.31 18.44
N LEU A 356 -15.27 -4.48 18.33
CA LEU A 356 -15.76 -5.53 17.47
C LEU A 356 -17.21 -5.75 17.91
N PRO A 357 -18.18 -5.84 16.99
CA PRO A 357 -19.58 -5.85 17.35
C PRO A 357 -19.84 -6.85 18.46
N ASP A 358 -20.41 -6.39 19.56
CA ASP A 358 -20.74 -7.24 20.71
C ASP A 358 -22.11 -7.91 20.52
N ASN A 359 -22.82 -7.60 19.43
CA ASN A 359 -24.13 -8.16 19.11
C ASN A 359 -24.31 -8.36 17.61
N VAL A 360 -25.16 -9.31 17.23
CA VAL A 360 -25.53 -9.63 15.85
C VAL A 360 -26.94 -10.22 15.82
N ILE A 361 -27.65 -10.11 14.69
CA ILE A 361 -28.96 -10.72 14.48
C ILE A 361 -28.90 -11.61 13.24
N LEU A 362 -29.08 -12.93 13.43
CA LEU A 362 -29.27 -13.88 12.34
C LEU A 362 -30.75 -13.88 11.96
N HIS A 363 -31.07 -13.45 10.74
CA HIS A 363 -32.42 -13.58 10.21
C HIS A 363 -32.55 -14.96 9.57
N THR A 364 -33.34 -15.86 10.13
CA THR A 364 -33.50 -17.23 9.59
C THR A 364 -34.89 -17.45 8.99
N THR A 365 -35.07 -18.52 8.23
CA THR A 365 -36.39 -18.93 7.72
C THR A 365 -37.41 -19.26 8.82
N MET A 366 -36.96 -19.43 10.07
CA MET A 366 -37.81 -19.73 11.23
C MET A 366 -37.93 -18.57 12.24
N GLY A 367 -37.31 -17.42 11.95
CA GLY A 367 -37.31 -16.24 12.82
C GLY A 367 -35.92 -15.70 13.12
N ASP A 368 -35.86 -14.69 13.97
CA ASP A 368 -34.61 -13.97 14.28
C ASP A 368 -33.92 -14.54 15.52
N VAL A 369 -32.60 -14.71 15.44
CA VAL A 369 -31.73 -15.13 16.55
C VAL A 369 -30.75 -14.00 16.85
N HIS A 370 -30.93 -13.34 18.00
CA HIS A 370 -30.02 -12.30 18.47
C HIS A 370 -28.90 -12.95 19.28
N MET A 371 -27.65 -12.70 18.92
CA MET A 371 -26.48 -13.23 19.62
C MET A 371 -25.64 -12.10 20.19
N LYS A 372 -25.22 -12.25 21.44
CA LYS A 372 -24.16 -11.46 22.06
C LYS A 372 -22.82 -12.13 21.75
N LEU A 373 -21.82 -11.36 21.34
CA LEU A 373 -20.48 -11.81 20.99
C LEU A 373 -19.48 -11.41 22.09
N TYR A 374 -18.31 -12.07 22.11
CA TYR A 374 -17.25 -11.89 23.11
C TYR A 374 -15.95 -11.37 22.46
N PRO A 375 -15.95 -10.11 21.97
CA PRO A 375 -14.82 -9.54 21.22
C PRO A 375 -13.55 -9.35 22.05
N GLU A 376 -13.67 -9.19 23.37
CA GLU A 376 -12.50 -9.01 24.25
C GLU A 376 -11.79 -10.33 24.50
N GLU A 377 -12.55 -11.42 24.67
CA GLU A 377 -12.01 -12.74 24.96
C GLU A 377 -11.62 -13.54 23.71
N CYS A 378 -12.32 -13.33 22.58
CA CYS A 378 -12.11 -14.06 21.32
C CYS A 378 -12.06 -13.09 20.12
N PRO A 379 -11.10 -12.15 20.08
CA PRO A 379 -11.06 -11.10 19.06
C PRO A 379 -10.97 -11.63 17.63
N LYS A 380 -10.14 -12.64 17.34
CA LYS A 380 -10.00 -13.18 15.98
C LYS A 380 -11.27 -13.88 15.52
N THR A 381 -11.88 -14.67 16.40
CA THR A 381 -13.11 -15.40 16.10
C THR A 381 -14.26 -14.43 15.83
N VAL A 382 -14.40 -13.38 16.63
CA VAL A 382 -15.44 -12.36 16.43
C VAL A 382 -15.16 -11.51 15.19
N GLU A 383 -13.91 -11.17 14.90
CA GLU A 383 -13.54 -10.50 13.64
C GLU A 383 -13.90 -11.34 12.41
N ASN A 384 -13.49 -12.61 12.41
CA ASN A 384 -13.80 -13.58 11.35
C ASN A 384 -15.32 -13.69 11.13
N PHE A 385 -16.05 -13.94 12.21
CA PHE A 385 -17.49 -14.10 12.17
C PHE A 385 -18.20 -12.83 11.69
N THR A 386 -17.93 -11.67 12.29
CA THR A 386 -18.62 -10.41 11.94
C THR A 386 -18.26 -9.90 10.55
N THR A 387 -17.05 -10.18 10.07
CA THR A 387 -16.62 -9.84 8.70
C THR A 387 -17.31 -10.73 7.68
N HIS A 388 -17.42 -12.04 7.92
CA HIS A 388 -18.25 -12.92 7.09
C HIS A 388 -19.71 -12.45 7.05
N CYS A 389 -20.29 -12.04 8.19
CA CYS A 389 -21.64 -11.47 8.24
C CYS A 389 -21.77 -10.22 7.36
N ARG A 390 -20.84 -9.26 7.47
CA ARG A 390 -20.87 -8.01 6.67
C ARG A 390 -20.69 -8.26 5.17
N ASN A 391 -19.92 -9.28 4.81
CA ASN A 391 -19.69 -9.67 3.42
C ASN A 391 -20.86 -10.46 2.80
N GLY A 392 -21.93 -10.73 3.56
CA GLY A 392 -23.05 -11.57 3.12
C GLY A 392 -22.65 -13.04 2.92
N TYR A 393 -21.54 -13.49 3.54
CA TYR A 393 -21.02 -14.84 3.34
C TYR A 393 -21.98 -15.91 3.88
N TYR A 394 -22.70 -15.60 4.97
CA TYR A 394 -23.69 -16.50 5.56
C TYR A 394 -25.07 -16.41 4.90
N ASP A 395 -25.25 -15.54 3.91
CA ASP A 395 -26.55 -15.32 3.28
C ASP A 395 -26.97 -16.58 2.48
N ASN A 396 -28.19 -17.03 2.74
CA ASN A 396 -28.81 -18.25 2.20
C ASN A 396 -28.13 -19.57 2.60
N LEU A 397 -27.19 -19.58 3.55
CA LEU A 397 -26.57 -20.82 4.02
C LEU A 397 -27.54 -21.64 4.87
N ILE A 398 -27.47 -22.96 4.73
CA ILE A 398 -28.34 -23.91 5.43
C ILE A 398 -27.74 -24.32 6.79
N PHE A 399 -28.62 -24.62 7.74
CA PHE A 399 -28.27 -25.46 8.88
C PHE A 399 -28.12 -26.90 8.41
N HIS A 400 -26.92 -27.26 7.95
CA HIS A 400 -26.66 -28.55 7.32
C HIS A 400 -26.62 -29.72 8.31
N ARG A 401 -26.51 -29.44 9.62
CA ARG A 401 -26.50 -30.46 10.66
C ARG A 401 -27.25 -29.99 11.91
N VAL A 402 -28.26 -30.75 12.34
CA VAL A 402 -29.17 -30.43 13.45
C VAL A 402 -29.35 -31.69 14.32
N ILE A 403 -28.83 -31.65 15.55
CA ILE A 403 -28.88 -32.79 16.47
C ILE A 403 -29.73 -32.43 17.69
N LYS A 404 -30.86 -33.11 17.85
CA LYS A 404 -31.78 -32.92 18.97
C LYS A 404 -31.11 -33.26 20.30
N GLY A 405 -31.21 -32.36 21.27
CA GLY A 405 -30.58 -32.46 22.58
C GLY A 405 -29.07 -32.18 22.54
N PHE A 406 -28.56 -31.53 21.49
CA PHE A 406 -27.14 -31.23 21.37
C PHE A 406 -26.87 -29.83 20.79
N MET A 407 -26.98 -29.66 19.46
CA MET A 407 -26.62 -28.42 18.77
C MET A 407 -27.21 -28.32 17.36
N ILE A 408 -27.25 -27.08 16.84
CA ILE A 408 -27.53 -26.77 15.43
C ILE A 408 -26.28 -26.13 14.80
N GLN A 409 -25.84 -26.63 13.65
CA GLN A 409 -24.59 -26.22 12.98
C GLN A 409 -24.86 -25.67 11.58
N THR A 410 -24.10 -24.64 11.22
CA THR A 410 -24.22 -23.88 9.97
C THR A 410 -22.85 -23.28 9.58
N GLY A 411 -22.83 -22.40 8.58
CA GLY A 411 -21.63 -21.66 8.16
C GLY A 411 -20.76 -22.38 7.13
N ASP A 412 -21.29 -23.44 6.50
CA ASP A 412 -20.67 -24.14 5.38
C ASP A 412 -21.35 -23.75 4.05
N PRO A 413 -20.63 -23.13 3.09
CA PRO A 413 -21.14 -22.82 1.76
C PRO A 413 -21.56 -24.04 0.92
N LEU A 414 -20.96 -25.20 1.15
CA LEU A 414 -21.29 -26.43 0.42
C LEU A 414 -22.51 -27.14 1.02
N GLY A 415 -22.79 -26.89 2.31
CA GLY A 415 -23.92 -27.47 3.03
C GLY A 415 -23.80 -28.98 3.27
N ASP A 416 -22.58 -29.50 3.30
CA ASP A 416 -22.25 -30.92 3.53
C ASP A 416 -21.32 -31.15 4.74
N GLY A 417 -20.88 -30.07 5.39
CA GLY A 417 -19.99 -30.05 6.55
C GLY A 417 -18.50 -30.04 6.21
N THR A 418 -18.12 -30.08 4.93
CA THR A 418 -16.71 -30.16 4.50
C THR A 418 -16.14 -28.84 4.01
N GLY A 419 -17.00 -27.87 3.71
CA GLY A 419 -16.60 -26.57 3.17
C GLY A 419 -16.47 -25.48 4.23
N GLY A 420 -16.14 -24.28 3.75
CA GLY A 420 -16.00 -23.10 4.58
C GLY A 420 -14.55 -22.76 4.88
N GLN A 421 -14.20 -21.49 4.72
CA GLN A 421 -12.88 -20.95 5.01
C GLN A 421 -13.03 -19.66 5.80
N SER A 422 -12.04 -19.36 6.63
CA SER A 422 -12.00 -18.07 7.33
C SER A 422 -11.87 -16.90 6.34
N ILE A 423 -12.05 -15.68 6.84
CA ILE A 423 -11.81 -14.45 6.07
C ILE A 423 -10.37 -14.32 5.57
N TRP A 424 -9.44 -15.08 6.14
CA TRP A 424 -8.03 -15.10 5.77
C TRP A 424 -7.69 -16.20 4.75
N GLY A 425 -8.67 -16.99 4.28
CA GLY A 425 -8.46 -18.03 3.27
C GLY A 425 -7.67 -19.26 3.76
N ARG A 426 -7.45 -19.37 5.07
CA ARG A 426 -6.79 -20.51 5.75
C ARG A 426 -7.46 -20.80 7.09
N GLU A 427 -7.16 -21.93 7.69
CA GLU A 427 -7.59 -22.23 9.07
C GLU A 427 -6.92 -21.27 10.08
N PHE A 428 -7.56 -21.00 11.21
CA PHE A 428 -7.02 -20.17 12.30
C PHE A 428 -7.14 -20.82 13.68
N GLU A 429 -6.37 -20.30 14.64
CA GLU A 429 -6.20 -20.87 15.98
C GLU A 429 -7.45 -20.82 16.86
N ASP A 430 -7.49 -21.66 17.89
CA ASP A 430 -8.53 -21.64 18.91
C ASP A 430 -8.28 -20.56 19.98
N GLU A 431 -9.29 -19.75 20.29
CA GLU A 431 -9.26 -18.77 21.38
C GLU A 431 -10.03 -19.29 22.62
N PHE A 432 -9.34 -19.93 23.57
CA PHE A 432 -9.96 -20.41 24.80
C PHE A 432 -9.80 -19.42 25.97
N HIS A 433 -10.93 -19.02 26.57
CA HIS A 433 -10.93 -18.13 27.71
C HIS A 433 -11.57 -18.77 28.95
N LYS A 434 -11.03 -18.56 30.16
CA LYS A 434 -11.47 -19.26 31.39
C LYS A 434 -12.94 -19.00 31.76
N SER A 435 -13.47 -17.83 31.44
CA SER A 435 -14.86 -17.45 31.71
C SER A 435 -15.85 -17.99 30.67
N LEU A 436 -15.38 -18.50 29.53
CA LEU A 436 -16.22 -18.92 28.42
C LEU A 436 -16.28 -20.45 28.36
N ARG A 437 -17.45 -21.00 28.68
CA ARG A 437 -17.69 -22.45 28.82
C ARG A 437 -19.02 -22.83 28.20
N HIS A 438 -19.16 -24.11 27.85
CA HIS A 438 -20.41 -24.72 27.39
C HIS A 438 -21.27 -25.19 28.59
N ASP A 439 -21.37 -24.35 29.62
CA ASP A 439 -21.99 -24.64 30.93
C ASP A 439 -23.52 -24.53 30.93
N ARG A 440 -24.11 -23.95 29.88
CA ARG A 440 -25.56 -23.72 29.72
C ARG A 440 -25.92 -23.72 28.23
N PRO A 441 -27.20 -23.97 27.88
CA PRO A 441 -27.67 -23.98 26.49
C PRO A 441 -27.54 -22.63 25.80
N PHE A 442 -27.59 -22.64 24.48
CA PHE A 442 -27.51 -21.47 23.60
C PHE A 442 -26.15 -20.77 23.55
N THR A 443 -25.09 -21.49 23.90
CA THR A 443 -23.71 -21.07 23.67
C THR A 443 -23.36 -21.24 22.18
N VAL A 444 -22.72 -20.23 21.60
CA VAL A 444 -22.27 -20.18 20.20
C VAL A 444 -20.78 -20.45 20.14
N SER A 445 -20.36 -21.39 19.31
CA SER A 445 -18.98 -21.88 19.28
C SER A 445 -18.55 -22.28 17.86
N MET A 446 -17.24 -22.19 17.57
CA MET A 446 -16.70 -22.56 16.26
C MET A 446 -16.74 -24.07 16.01
N ALA A 447 -17.13 -24.48 14.81
CA ALA A 447 -16.98 -25.85 14.36
C ALA A 447 -15.61 -26.02 13.69
N ASN A 448 -14.77 -26.89 14.25
CA ASN A 448 -13.43 -27.19 13.77
C ASN A 448 -13.27 -28.71 13.53
N ALA A 449 -12.30 -29.08 12.70
CA ALA A 449 -11.96 -30.48 12.40
C ALA A 449 -10.87 -31.04 13.34
N GLY A 450 -10.51 -30.28 14.37
CA GLY A 450 -9.39 -30.53 15.27
C GLY A 450 -8.83 -29.22 15.83
N PRO A 451 -7.84 -29.28 16.74
CA PRO A 451 -7.24 -28.08 17.31
C PRO A 451 -6.71 -27.13 16.24
N ASN A 452 -7.02 -25.84 16.37
CA ASN A 452 -6.58 -24.75 15.48
C ASN A 452 -7.00 -24.88 14.01
N THR A 453 -8.16 -25.50 13.75
CA THR A 453 -8.72 -25.67 12.40
C THR A 453 -9.99 -24.86 12.18
N ASN A 454 -10.09 -23.67 12.78
CA ASN A 454 -11.29 -22.84 12.66
C ASN A 454 -11.41 -22.25 11.24
N GLY A 455 -12.62 -22.29 10.68
CA GLY A 455 -12.95 -21.76 9.36
C GLY A 455 -14.10 -20.77 9.40
N SER A 456 -15.19 -21.07 8.69
CA SER A 456 -16.43 -20.28 8.75
C SER A 456 -17.59 -20.99 9.47
N GLN A 457 -17.46 -22.27 9.76
CA GLN A 457 -18.54 -23.05 10.37
C GLN A 457 -18.66 -22.76 11.87
N PHE A 458 -19.89 -22.69 12.37
CA PHE A 458 -20.18 -22.52 13.79
C PHE A 458 -21.45 -23.27 14.18
N PHE A 459 -21.62 -23.51 15.49
CA PHE A 459 -22.80 -24.16 16.03
C PHE A 459 -23.36 -23.42 17.24
N ILE A 460 -24.65 -23.62 17.48
CA ILE A 460 -25.39 -23.14 18.65
C ILE A 460 -25.86 -24.36 19.44
N THR A 461 -25.42 -24.47 20.68
CA THR A 461 -25.82 -25.57 21.59
C THR A 461 -27.27 -25.41 22.06
N THR A 462 -27.97 -26.52 22.30
CA THR A 462 -29.33 -26.51 22.86
C THR A 462 -29.40 -27.05 24.29
N VAL A 463 -28.31 -27.64 24.77
CA VAL A 463 -28.09 -28.11 26.14
C VAL A 463 -26.68 -27.71 26.62
N ALA A 464 -26.36 -27.89 27.90
CA ALA A 464 -24.99 -27.76 28.38
C ALA A 464 -24.12 -28.90 27.82
N THR A 465 -22.93 -28.57 27.32
CA THR A 465 -22.02 -29.50 26.61
C THR A 465 -20.56 -29.36 27.08
N PRO A 466 -20.27 -29.50 28.39
CA PRO A 466 -18.95 -29.21 28.96
C PRO A 466 -17.80 -30.06 28.39
N TRP A 467 -18.08 -31.19 27.73
CA TRP A 467 -17.07 -32.00 27.04
C TRP A 467 -16.48 -31.34 25.78
N LEU A 468 -17.06 -30.21 25.33
CA LEU A 468 -16.56 -29.34 24.25
C LEU A 468 -15.65 -28.22 24.76
N ASP A 469 -15.54 -28.02 26.08
CA ASP A 469 -14.70 -26.98 26.66
C ASP A 469 -13.23 -27.20 26.31
N ASN A 470 -12.56 -26.11 25.90
CA ASN A 470 -11.19 -26.12 25.39
C ASN A 470 -10.95 -27.04 24.17
N LYS A 471 -12.01 -27.35 23.43
CA LYS A 471 -11.94 -28.00 22.10
C LYS A 471 -12.54 -27.14 21.00
N HIS A 472 -13.54 -26.33 21.33
CA HIS A 472 -14.19 -25.40 20.42
C HIS A 472 -14.24 -24.00 21.05
N THR A 473 -13.89 -22.99 20.27
CA THR A 473 -13.88 -21.60 20.71
C THR A 473 -15.29 -21.06 20.92
N VAL A 474 -15.64 -20.78 22.17
CA VAL A 474 -16.89 -20.11 22.55
C VAL A 474 -16.74 -18.63 22.31
N PHE A 475 -17.42 -18.08 21.30
CA PHE A 475 -17.28 -16.66 20.92
C PHE A 475 -18.59 -15.87 21.07
N GLY A 476 -19.68 -16.51 21.50
CA GLY A 476 -20.93 -15.80 21.73
C GLY A 476 -22.01 -16.64 22.42
N ARG A 477 -23.18 -16.02 22.59
CA ARG A 477 -24.36 -16.63 23.18
C ARG A 477 -25.64 -16.01 22.63
N VAL A 478 -26.67 -16.82 22.43
CA VAL A 478 -28.00 -16.30 22.08
C VAL A 478 -28.55 -15.47 23.24
N ALA A 479 -28.92 -14.23 22.95
CA ALA A 479 -29.54 -13.28 23.86
C ALA A 479 -31.07 -13.20 23.69
N LYS A 480 -31.59 -13.40 22.46
CA LYS A 480 -33.02 -13.51 22.14
C LYS A 480 -33.22 -14.47 20.96
N GLY A 481 -34.40 -15.09 20.86
CA GLY A 481 -34.69 -16.09 19.83
C GLY A 481 -34.31 -17.52 20.23
N MET A 482 -34.27 -17.83 21.54
CA MET A 482 -34.03 -19.20 22.03
C MET A 482 -35.12 -20.18 21.57
N ASP A 483 -36.36 -19.71 21.47
CA ASP A 483 -37.50 -20.43 20.92
C ASP A 483 -37.31 -20.75 19.43
N VAL A 484 -36.73 -19.84 18.65
CA VAL A 484 -36.34 -20.07 17.25
C VAL A 484 -35.27 -21.17 17.17
N VAL A 485 -34.21 -21.09 17.98
CA VAL A 485 -33.16 -22.12 18.03
C VAL A 485 -33.74 -23.49 18.40
N GLN A 486 -34.65 -23.55 19.37
CA GLN A 486 -35.35 -24.79 19.74
C GLN A 486 -36.33 -25.28 18.66
N ALA A 487 -36.92 -24.38 17.87
CA ALA A 487 -37.78 -24.75 16.75
C ALA A 487 -36.95 -25.37 15.61
N ILE A 488 -35.78 -24.80 15.32
CA ILE A 488 -34.82 -25.37 14.37
C ILE A 488 -34.36 -26.74 14.86
N GLU A 489 -34.01 -26.91 16.13
CA GLU A 489 -33.63 -28.20 16.70
C GLU A 489 -34.70 -29.31 16.52
N LYS A 490 -35.98 -28.95 16.53
CA LYS A 490 -37.10 -29.90 16.44
C LYS A 490 -37.48 -30.28 15.00
N VAL A 491 -36.84 -29.72 13.99
CA VAL A 491 -37.13 -30.09 12.60
C VAL A 491 -36.79 -31.56 12.35
N LYS A 492 -37.50 -32.21 11.43
CA LYS A 492 -37.22 -33.59 11.07
C LYS A 492 -35.92 -33.66 10.27
N THR A 493 -34.99 -34.48 10.71
CA THR A 493 -33.70 -34.73 10.06
C THR A 493 -33.61 -36.14 9.48
N ASP A 494 -32.70 -36.31 8.52
CA ASP A 494 -32.34 -37.60 7.95
C ASP A 494 -31.35 -38.37 8.85
N ARG A 495 -30.76 -39.45 8.32
CA ARG A 495 -29.77 -40.26 9.05
C ARG A 495 -28.43 -39.56 9.28
N GLY A 496 -28.14 -38.49 8.54
CA GLY A 496 -26.93 -37.68 8.64
C GLY A 496 -27.15 -36.40 9.46
N ASP A 497 -28.24 -36.34 10.24
CA ASP A 497 -28.66 -35.18 11.01
C ASP A 497 -28.97 -33.93 10.14
N LYS A 498 -29.19 -34.10 8.83
CA LYS A 498 -29.53 -33.01 7.91
C LYS A 498 -31.05 -32.81 7.86
N PRO A 499 -31.57 -31.58 8.01
CA PRO A 499 -33.01 -31.29 7.86
C PRO A 499 -33.59 -31.75 6.52
N TYR A 500 -34.78 -32.36 6.53
CA TYR A 500 -35.52 -32.69 5.30
C TYR A 500 -36.02 -31.43 4.56
N GLN A 501 -36.32 -30.38 5.32
CA GLN A 501 -36.66 -29.06 4.80
C GLN A 501 -35.55 -28.11 5.22
N ASP A 502 -34.92 -27.48 4.24
CA ASP A 502 -33.83 -26.54 4.49
C ASP A 502 -34.27 -25.41 5.42
N VAL A 503 -33.58 -25.30 6.56
CA VAL A 503 -33.59 -24.09 7.38
C VAL A 503 -32.39 -23.25 6.97
N LYS A 504 -32.60 -21.98 6.66
CA LYS A 504 -31.56 -21.08 6.12
C LYS A 504 -31.37 -19.84 6.97
N ILE A 505 -30.14 -19.33 6.98
CA ILE A 505 -29.86 -17.93 7.30
C ILE A 505 -30.21 -17.13 6.05
N LEU A 506 -31.15 -16.20 6.14
CA LEU A 506 -31.54 -15.32 5.03
C LEU A 506 -30.50 -14.23 4.83
N ASN A 507 -30.13 -13.54 5.92
CA ASN A 507 -29.02 -12.61 6.01
C ASN A 507 -28.65 -12.38 7.48
N VAL A 508 -27.60 -11.59 7.70
CA VAL A 508 -27.13 -11.26 9.05
C VAL A 508 -27.01 -9.75 9.24
N THR A 509 -27.70 -9.21 10.24
CA THR A 509 -27.57 -7.80 10.63
C THR A 509 -26.51 -7.66 11.72
N VAL A 510 -25.48 -6.88 11.45
CA VAL A 510 -24.49 -6.44 12.45
C VAL A 510 -24.87 -5.01 12.86
N PRO A 511 -25.46 -4.79 14.07
CA PRO A 511 -25.82 -3.46 14.54
C PRO A 511 -24.61 -2.53 14.57
N LYS A 512 -24.85 -1.25 14.26
CA LYS A 512 -23.81 -0.22 14.41
C LYS A 512 -23.54 -0.02 15.89
N SER A 513 -22.29 -0.25 16.30
CA SER A 513 -21.75 0.13 17.60
C SER A 513 -21.70 1.64 17.75
#